data_AF-A0A956Z0N1-F1
#
_entry.id   AF-A0A956Z0N1-F1
#
_cell.length_a   1.000
_cell.length_b   1.000
_cell.length_c   1.000
_cell.angle_alpha   90.00
_cell.angle_beta   90.00
_cell.angle_gamma   90.00
#
_symmetry.space_group_name_H-M   'P 1'
#
loop_
_entity.id
_entity.type
_entity.pdbx_description
1 polymer ?
#
loop_
_entity_poly.entity_id
_entity_poly.type
_entity_poly.pdbx_seq_one_letter_code
_entity_poly.pdbx_strand_id
1 'polypeptide(L)'
;MKFSFRVLMVLIVAVMLALPFAVVGAQDTTHSYTWTEEQINEAYRVSNPWRRSVTDVYVDLQPGQVVISSTQTYRRATYQVEAVYEPSISNGRIYWTLTSASANGEPASQDLINQVNASISSSWRNYVRKQAGTGRVQGITITDTDLTVTYTGR
;
A
#
# COMPACT_ATOMS: atom_id res chain seq x y z
N MET A 1 65.22 16.20 27.49
CA MET A 1 64.00 17.02 27.36
C MET A 1 62.96 16.47 28.34
N LYS A 2 62.72 17.13 29.48
CA LYS A 2 61.80 16.64 30.52
C LYS A 2 60.39 17.15 30.19
N PHE A 3 59.56 16.32 29.58
CA PHE A 3 58.14 16.64 29.39
C PHE A 3 57.49 16.76 30.77
N SER A 4 56.92 17.92 31.06
CA SER A 4 56.27 18.19 32.34
C SER A 4 54.98 17.38 32.44
N PHE A 5 54.74 16.77 33.60
CA PHE A 5 53.59 15.91 33.90
C PHE A 5 52.23 16.55 33.54
N ARG A 6 52.17 17.89 33.53
CA ARG A 6 51.00 18.68 33.15
C ARG A 6 50.67 18.63 31.65
N VAL A 7 51.67 18.50 30.78
CA VAL A 7 51.47 18.39 29.32
C VAL A 7 50.94 17.01 28.94
N LEU A 8 51.34 15.97 29.66
CA LEU A 8 50.82 14.60 29.46
C LEU A 8 49.35 14.50 29.86
N MET A 9 48.94 15.19 30.93
CA MET A 9 47.56 15.12 31.44
C MET A 9 46.55 15.85 30.54
N VAL A 10 46.94 16.97 29.92
CA VAL A 10 46.09 17.68 28.95
C VAL A 10 45.91 16.86 27.66
N LEU A 11 46.93 16.11 27.24
CA LEU A 11 46.84 15.26 26.05
C LEU A 11 45.91 14.06 26.25
N ILE A 12 45.89 13.47 27.45
CA ILE A 12 44.98 12.36 27.79
C ILE A 12 43.52 12.82 27.81
N VAL A 13 43.24 14.02 28.32
CA VAL A 13 41.88 14.60 28.33
C VAL A 13 41.42 14.96 26.91
N ALA A 14 42.31 15.46 26.06
CA ALA A 14 41.98 15.80 24.67
C ALA A 14 41.68 14.56 23.80
N VAL A 15 42.31 13.41 24.09
CA VAL A 15 42.04 12.15 23.37
C VAL A 15 40.76 11.47 23.85
N MET A 16 40.35 11.63 25.13
CA MET A 16 39.07 11.10 25.62
C MET A 16 37.83 11.87 25.12
N LEU A 17 37.99 13.12 24.68
CA LEU A 17 36.91 13.93 24.09
C LEU A 17 36.64 13.63 22.61
N ALA A 18 37.46 12.78 21.97
CA ALA A 18 37.30 12.36 20.58
C ALA A 18 36.60 11.00 20.45
N LEU A 19 35.72 10.64 21.40
CA LEU A 19 34.79 9.54 21.18
C LEU A 19 33.80 9.99 20.08
N PRO A 20 33.75 9.33 18.92
CA PRO A 20 32.67 9.56 17.99
C PRO A 20 31.40 9.18 18.74
N PHE A 21 30.57 10.17 19.05
CA PHE A 21 29.16 9.92 19.31
C PHE A 21 28.64 9.26 18.04
N ALA A 22 28.69 7.93 18.00
CA ALA A 22 27.90 7.16 17.07
C ALA A 22 26.47 7.52 17.41
N VAL A 23 25.94 8.48 16.66
CA VAL A 23 24.52 8.76 16.63
C VAL A 23 23.91 7.45 16.17
N VAL A 24 23.49 6.62 17.12
CA VAL A 24 22.62 5.48 16.86
C VAL A 24 21.32 6.12 16.41
N GLY A 25 21.25 6.47 15.13
CA GLY A 25 19.99 6.83 14.51
C GLY A 25 19.09 5.63 14.72
N ALA A 26 17.92 5.86 15.31
CA ALA A 26 16.87 4.85 15.37
C ALA A 26 16.67 4.35 13.93
N GLN A 27 17.08 3.11 13.68
CA GLN A 27 16.95 2.52 12.35
C GLN A 27 15.48 2.13 12.23
N ASP A 28 14.69 2.94 11.52
CA ASP A 28 13.27 2.66 11.28
C ASP A 28 13.17 1.24 10.70
N THR A 29 12.55 0.34 11.47
CA THR A 29 12.45 -1.06 11.05
C THR A 29 11.46 -1.12 9.90
N THR A 30 11.92 -1.66 8.78
CA THR A 30 11.11 -1.81 7.58
C THR A 30 10.48 -3.19 7.56
N HIS A 31 9.16 -3.24 7.36
CA HIS A 31 8.38 -4.46 7.23
C HIS A 31 7.74 -4.51 5.84
N SER A 32 7.69 -5.69 5.23
CA SER A 32 6.98 -5.90 3.97
C SER A 32 5.90 -6.95 4.15
N TYR A 33 4.74 -6.68 3.56
CA TYR A 33 3.64 -7.62 3.45
C TYR A 33 3.39 -7.91 1.99
N THR A 34 3.33 -9.19 1.64
CA THR A 34 3.06 -9.65 0.28
C THR A 34 1.81 -10.51 0.29
N TRP A 35 0.91 -10.24 -0.65
CA TRP A 35 -0.29 -11.02 -0.88
C TRP A 35 -0.33 -11.47 -2.33
N THR A 36 -0.60 -12.75 -2.55
CA THR A 36 -0.82 -13.26 -3.91
C THR A 36 -2.23 -12.90 -4.39
N GLU A 37 -2.43 -12.85 -5.70
CA GLU A 37 -3.74 -12.68 -6.32
C GLU A 37 -4.76 -13.71 -5.80
N GLU A 38 -4.35 -14.98 -5.70
CA GLU A 38 -5.16 -16.06 -5.16
C GLU A 38 -5.63 -15.74 -3.74
N GLN A 39 -4.72 -15.34 -2.85
CA GLN A 39 -5.05 -14.95 -1.47
C GLN A 39 -5.99 -13.75 -1.40
N ILE A 40 -5.88 -12.82 -2.36
CA ILE A 40 -6.77 -11.66 -2.47
C ILE A 40 -8.17 -12.12 -2.86
N ASN A 41 -8.30 -12.96 -3.88
CA ASN A 41 -9.57 -13.44 -4.40
C ASN A 41 -10.29 -14.37 -3.41
N GLU A 42 -9.55 -15.17 -2.64
CA GLU A 42 -10.09 -16.00 -1.56
C GLU A 42 -10.55 -15.17 -0.34
N ALA A 43 -10.07 -13.93 -0.20
CA ALA A 43 -10.40 -13.13 0.95
C ALA A 43 -11.91 -12.81 0.99
N TYR A 44 -12.53 -13.09 2.14
CA TYR A 44 -13.97 -12.87 2.36
C TYR A 44 -14.47 -11.46 1.99
N ARG A 45 -13.61 -10.44 2.07
CA ARG A 45 -14.01 -9.06 1.73
C ARG A 45 -14.04 -8.77 0.23
N VAL A 46 -13.34 -9.58 -0.56
CA VAL A 46 -13.40 -9.57 -2.03
C VAL A 46 -14.56 -10.44 -2.47
N SER A 47 -14.62 -11.69 -2.00
CA SER A 47 -15.70 -12.64 -2.37
C SER A 47 -17.07 -12.30 -1.79
N ASN A 48 -17.16 -11.53 -0.70
CA ASN A 48 -18.41 -11.00 -0.15
C ASN A 48 -18.34 -9.47 0.05
N PRO A 49 -18.56 -8.69 -1.02
CA PRO A 49 -18.53 -7.24 -0.94
C PRO A 49 -19.67 -6.71 -0.06
N TRP A 50 -19.42 -5.58 0.60
CA TRP A 50 -20.40 -4.98 1.53
C TRP A 50 -21.73 -4.62 0.86
N ARG A 51 -21.68 -4.22 -0.41
CA ARG A 51 -22.87 -3.92 -1.20
C ARG A 51 -23.36 -5.19 -1.87
N ARG A 52 -24.55 -5.64 -1.49
CA ARG A 52 -25.24 -6.80 -2.09
C ARG A 52 -25.53 -6.66 -3.59
N SER A 53 -25.48 -5.43 -4.12
CA SER A 53 -25.62 -5.15 -5.55
C SER A 53 -24.37 -5.50 -6.35
N VAL A 54 -23.24 -5.79 -5.68
CA VAL A 54 -21.98 -6.19 -6.30
C VAL A 54 -21.80 -7.68 -6.02
N THR A 55 -21.58 -8.47 -7.05
CA THR A 55 -21.29 -9.91 -6.98
C THR A 55 -20.13 -10.25 -7.90
N ASP A 56 -19.66 -11.49 -7.82
CA ASP A 56 -18.67 -12.06 -8.74
C ASP A 56 -17.40 -11.18 -8.85
N VAL A 57 -16.95 -10.67 -7.71
CA VAL A 57 -15.76 -9.82 -7.66
C VAL A 57 -14.54 -10.70 -7.89
N TYR A 58 -13.73 -10.31 -8.86
CA TYR A 58 -12.44 -10.90 -9.17
C TYR A 58 -11.40 -9.79 -9.26
N VAL A 59 -10.23 -10.02 -8.66
CA VAL A 59 -9.08 -9.14 -8.70
C VAL A 59 -8.01 -9.79 -9.56
N ASP A 60 -7.55 -9.06 -10.55
CA ASP A 60 -6.42 -9.40 -11.42
C ASP A 60 -5.29 -8.40 -11.14
N LEU A 61 -4.12 -8.91 -10.74
CA LEU A 61 -2.94 -8.12 -10.49
C LEU A 61 -2.14 -7.99 -11.76
N GLN A 62 -1.84 -6.75 -12.15
CA GLN A 62 -1.02 -6.45 -13.30
C GLN A 62 0.13 -5.52 -12.89
N PRO A 63 1.27 -5.53 -13.60
CA PRO A 63 2.41 -4.70 -13.22
C PRO A 63 2.03 -3.22 -13.05
N GLY A 64 2.09 -2.73 -11.81
CA GLY A 64 1.75 -1.34 -11.46
C GLY A 64 0.26 -1.03 -11.27
N GLN A 65 -0.67 -1.96 -11.51
CA GLN A 65 -2.11 -1.69 -11.42
C GLN A 65 -2.92 -2.89 -10.92
N VAL A 66 -4.15 -2.63 -10.49
CA VAL A 66 -5.10 -3.66 -10.07
C VAL A 66 -6.34 -3.54 -10.92
N VAL A 67 -6.70 -4.62 -11.59
CA VAL A 67 -7.94 -4.71 -12.38
C VAL A 67 -8.97 -5.46 -11.56
N ILE A 68 -10.12 -4.84 -11.32
CA ILE A 68 -11.20 -5.44 -10.54
C ILE A 68 -12.42 -5.62 -11.43
N SER A 69 -12.76 -6.88 -11.66
CA SER A 69 -13.95 -7.29 -12.38
C SER A 69 -15.08 -7.60 -11.40
N SER A 70 -16.31 -7.21 -11.72
CA SER A 70 -17.48 -7.51 -10.89
C SER A 70 -18.79 -7.39 -11.65
N THR A 71 -19.79 -8.17 -11.24
CA THR A 71 -21.18 -7.97 -11.67
C THR A 71 -21.84 -6.92 -10.77
N GLN A 72 -22.41 -5.86 -11.35
CA GLN A 72 -23.15 -4.83 -10.61
C GLN A 72 -24.61 -4.77 -11.05
N THR A 73 -25.51 -5.07 -10.12
CA THR A 73 -26.96 -5.07 -10.35
C THR A 73 -27.60 -3.82 -9.74
N TYR A 74 -28.18 -3.01 -10.62
CA TYR A 74 -28.99 -1.84 -10.29
C TYR A 74 -30.46 -2.12 -10.55
N ARG A 75 -31.34 -1.22 -10.11
CA ARG A 75 -32.80 -1.41 -10.15
C ARG A 75 -33.36 -1.81 -11.54
N ARG A 76 -32.69 -1.43 -12.63
CA ARG A 76 -33.17 -1.64 -14.01
C ARG A 76 -32.13 -2.27 -14.94
N ALA A 77 -30.92 -2.54 -14.46
CA ALA A 77 -29.81 -2.97 -15.31
C ALA A 77 -28.76 -3.71 -14.50
N THR A 78 -28.14 -4.69 -15.14
CA THR A 78 -26.95 -5.38 -14.62
C THR A 78 -25.81 -5.11 -15.58
N TYR A 79 -24.65 -4.76 -15.03
CA TYR A 79 -23.44 -4.47 -15.79
C TYR A 79 -22.32 -5.40 -15.35
N GLN A 80 -21.58 -5.93 -16.31
CA GLN A 80 -20.25 -6.48 -16.09
C GLN A 80 -19.27 -5.33 -16.07
N VAL A 81 -18.70 -5.04 -14.90
CA VAL A 81 -17.82 -3.89 -14.69
C VAL A 81 -16.39 -4.37 -14.57
N GLU A 82 -15.48 -3.72 -15.27
CA GLU A 82 -14.04 -3.83 -15.07
C GLU A 82 -13.52 -2.45 -14.65
N ALA A 83 -12.74 -2.38 -13.57
CA ALA A 83 -12.24 -1.14 -13.01
C ALA A 83 -10.73 -1.23 -12.76
N VAL A 84 -9.97 -0.31 -13.33
CA VAL A 84 -8.51 -0.29 -13.22
C VAL A 84 -8.10 0.75 -12.17
N TYR A 85 -7.31 0.30 -11.20
CA TYR A 85 -6.78 1.13 -10.13
C TYR A 85 -5.27 1.16 -10.12
N GLU A 86 -4.72 2.37 -10.05
CA GLU A 86 -3.29 2.58 -9.81
C GLU A 86 -3.06 3.06 -8.37
N PRO A 87 -2.06 2.50 -7.66
CA PRO A 87 -1.70 3.00 -6.36
C PRO A 87 -0.78 4.23 -6.47
N SER A 88 -0.92 5.13 -5.51
CA SER A 88 0.04 6.18 -5.22
C SER A 88 0.25 6.28 -3.71
N ILE A 89 1.42 6.76 -3.30
CA ILE A 89 1.73 6.95 -1.88
C ILE A 89 1.78 8.45 -1.61
N SER A 90 1.00 8.90 -0.63
CA SER A 90 1.05 10.28 -0.15
C SER A 90 0.95 10.30 1.37
N ASN A 91 1.81 11.08 2.02
CA ASN A 91 1.88 11.20 3.48
C ASN A 91 1.98 9.86 4.25
N GLY A 92 2.59 8.84 3.63
CA GLY A 92 2.73 7.50 4.21
C GLY A 92 1.45 6.66 4.17
N ARG A 93 0.52 6.97 3.26
CA ARG A 93 -0.72 6.22 3.02
C ARG A 93 -0.83 5.86 1.54
N ILE A 94 -1.42 4.70 1.25
CA ILE A 94 -1.77 4.32 -0.12
C ILE A 94 -3.09 4.98 -0.51
N TYR A 95 -3.07 5.60 -1.68
CA TYR A 95 -4.24 6.10 -2.40
C TYR A 95 -4.41 5.25 -3.65
N TRP A 96 -5.63 4.80 -3.88
CA TRP A 96 -5.99 4.03 -5.07
C TRP A 96 -6.81 4.92 -5.99
N THR A 97 -6.27 5.20 -7.16
CA THR A 97 -6.90 6.07 -8.17
C THR A 97 -7.55 5.20 -9.22
N LEU A 98 -8.85 5.38 -9.43
CA LEU A 98 -9.55 4.76 -10.56
C LEU A 98 -9.10 5.45 -11.84
N THR A 99 -8.36 4.74 -12.69
CA THR A 99 -7.82 5.29 -13.95
C THR A 99 -8.77 5.09 -15.11
N SER A 100 -9.44 3.93 -15.15
CA SER A 100 -10.48 3.63 -16.13
C SER A 100 -11.53 2.69 -15.54
N ALA A 101 -12.73 2.71 -16.12
CA ALA A 101 -13.74 1.69 -15.88
C ALA A 101 -14.52 1.43 -17.16
N SER A 102 -14.89 0.17 -17.38
CA SER A 102 -15.76 -0.26 -18.45
C SER A 102 -17.02 -0.93 -17.89
N ALA A 103 -18.06 -0.97 -18.71
CA ALA A 103 -19.33 -1.62 -18.44
C ALA A 103 -19.78 -2.37 -19.69
N ASN A 104 -19.85 -3.68 -19.59
CA ASN A 104 -20.14 -4.59 -20.71
C ASN A 104 -19.16 -4.40 -21.89
N GLY A 105 -17.89 -4.11 -21.60
CA GLY A 105 -16.83 -3.92 -22.60
C GLY A 105 -16.72 -2.50 -23.17
N GLU A 106 -17.67 -1.61 -22.87
CA GLU A 106 -17.63 -0.22 -23.32
C GLU A 106 -17.19 0.72 -22.18
N PRO A 107 -16.57 1.87 -22.47
CA PRO A 107 -16.24 2.86 -21.45
C PRO A 107 -17.46 3.22 -20.59
N ALA A 108 -17.31 3.14 -19.27
CA ALA A 108 -18.39 3.40 -18.34
C ALA A 108 -18.80 4.89 -18.37
N SER A 109 -20.10 5.16 -18.23
CA SER A 109 -20.58 6.53 -18.07
C SER A 109 -20.07 7.12 -16.75
N GLN A 110 -19.97 8.46 -16.66
CA GLN A 110 -19.48 9.12 -15.44
C GLN A 110 -20.30 8.78 -14.19
N ASP A 111 -21.61 8.61 -14.33
CA ASP A 111 -22.48 8.20 -13.22
C ASP A 111 -22.18 6.77 -12.75
N LEU A 112 -21.87 5.86 -13.68
CA LEU A 112 -21.47 4.51 -13.34
C LEU A 112 -20.08 4.50 -12.71
N ILE A 113 -19.12 5.26 -13.24
CA ILE A 113 -17.78 5.46 -12.64
C ILE A 113 -17.91 5.92 -11.18
N ASN A 114 -18.78 6.90 -10.90
CA ASN A 114 -19.01 7.40 -9.54
C ASN A 114 -19.56 6.30 -8.62
N GLN A 115 -20.45 5.45 -9.13
CA GLN A 115 -21.03 4.33 -8.39
C GLN A 115 -20.01 3.22 -8.14
N VAL A 116 -19.21 2.87 -9.15
CA VAL A 116 -18.11 1.89 -9.08
C VAL A 116 -17.07 2.33 -8.06
N ASN A 117 -16.66 3.59 -8.10
CA ASN A 117 -15.70 4.14 -7.14
C ASN A 117 -16.27 4.12 -5.71
N ALA A 118 -17.57 4.39 -5.53
CA ALA A 118 -18.19 4.30 -4.21
C ALA A 118 -18.29 2.86 -3.68
N SER A 119 -18.53 1.88 -4.57
CA SER A 119 -18.78 0.47 -4.22
C SER A 119 -17.52 -0.38 -4.09
N ILE A 120 -16.71 -0.44 -5.15
CA ILE A 120 -15.51 -1.27 -5.26
C ILE A 120 -14.36 -0.65 -4.47
N SER A 121 -14.05 0.63 -4.71
CA SER A 121 -12.87 1.27 -4.11
C SER A 121 -12.91 1.25 -2.58
N SER A 122 -14.09 1.41 -1.98
CA SER A 122 -14.26 1.31 -0.53
C SER A 122 -13.96 -0.09 0.01
N SER A 123 -14.34 -1.14 -0.73
CA SER A 123 -14.08 -2.53 -0.33
C SER A 123 -12.61 -2.87 -0.50
N TRP A 124 -12.01 -2.52 -1.64
CA TRP A 124 -10.60 -2.71 -1.94
C TRP A 124 -9.68 -2.00 -0.94
N ARG A 125 -9.89 -0.69 -0.71
CA ARG A 125 -9.13 0.08 0.27
C ARG A 125 -9.22 -0.50 1.67
N ASN A 126 -10.39 -1.02 2.05
CA ASN A 126 -10.57 -1.64 3.36
C ASN A 126 -9.86 -2.98 3.47
N TYR A 127 -9.82 -3.79 2.41
CA TYR A 127 -9.04 -5.02 2.36
C TYR A 127 -7.56 -4.71 2.58
N VAL A 128 -6.98 -3.86 1.72
CA VAL A 128 -5.55 -3.49 1.80
C VAL A 128 -5.22 -2.93 3.18
N ARG A 129 -6.03 -2.02 3.71
CA ARG A 129 -5.81 -1.42 5.05
C ARG A 129 -5.86 -2.43 6.20
N LYS A 130 -6.67 -3.48 6.10
CA LYS A 130 -6.79 -4.48 7.16
C LYS A 130 -5.65 -5.49 7.16
N GLN A 131 -5.11 -5.77 5.99
CA GLN A 131 -3.98 -6.67 5.84
C GLN A 131 -2.66 -5.95 6.08
N ALA A 132 -2.61 -4.67 5.73
CA ALA A 132 -1.50 -3.76 6.02
C ALA A 132 -1.15 -3.70 7.52
N GLY A 133 0.14 -3.78 7.83
CA GLY A 133 0.65 -3.47 9.16
C GLY A 133 0.47 -2.00 9.54
N THR A 134 0.63 -1.71 10.83
CA THR A 134 0.65 -0.34 11.34
C THR A 134 1.97 0.33 10.98
N GLY A 135 1.94 1.53 10.39
CA GLY A 135 3.14 2.28 10.06
C GLY A 135 2.91 3.30 8.95
N ARG A 136 4.00 3.89 8.45
CA ARG A 136 3.97 4.72 7.23
C ARG A 136 4.35 3.86 6.04
N VAL A 137 3.53 3.87 5.00
CA VAL A 137 3.82 3.18 3.74
C VAL A 137 4.99 3.88 3.07
N GLN A 138 6.00 3.10 2.67
CA GLN A 138 7.18 3.56 1.94
C GLN A 138 7.17 3.10 0.47
N GLY A 139 6.58 1.93 0.20
CA GLY A 139 6.60 1.34 -1.13
C GLY A 139 5.38 0.46 -1.37
N ILE A 140 4.97 0.40 -2.62
CA ILE A 140 3.99 -0.56 -3.13
C ILE A 140 4.50 -1.07 -4.47
N THR A 141 4.54 -2.39 -4.60
CA THR A 141 4.94 -3.08 -5.82
C THR A 141 3.82 -4.04 -6.18
N ILE A 142 3.39 -4.01 -7.43
CA ILE A 142 2.41 -4.95 -7.97
C ILE A 142 3.07 -5.64 -9.16
N THR A 143 3.09 -6.96 -9.15
CA THR A 143 3.50 -7.82 -10.27
C THR A 143 2.28 -8.51 -10.86
N ASP A 144 2.47 -9.44 -11.81
CA ASP A 144 1.38 -10.24 -12.37
C ASP A 144 0.69 -11.16 -11.34
N THR A 145 1.29 -11.38 -10.16
CA THR A 145 0.76 -12.33 -9.17
C THR A 145 0.78 -11.81 -7.75
N ASP A 146 1.59 -10.80 -7.45
CA ASP A 146 1.85 -10.38 -6.07
C ASP A 146 1.63 -8.87 -5.89
N LEU A 147 0.99 -8.52 -4.78
CA LEU A 147 0.94 -7.17 -4.26
C LEU A 147 1.79 -7.11 -3.00
N THR A 148 2.85 -6.33 -3.04
CA THR A 148 3.75 -6.11 -1.89
C THR A 148 3.65 -4.68 -1.41
N VAL A 149 3.45 -4.48 -0.11
CA VAL A 149 3.50 -3.15 0.52
C VAL A 149 4.54 -3.13 1.64
N THR A 150 5.38 -2.11 1.59
CA THR A 150 6.47 -1.87 2.54
C THR A 150 6.12 -0.73 3.48
N TYR A 151 6.36 -0.93 4.78
CA TYR A 151 6.05 0.00 5.86
C TYR A 151 7.29 0.23 6.72
N THR A 152 7.43 1.44 7.25
CA THR A 152 8.30 1.70 8.41
C THR A 152 7.47 1.66 9.68
N GLY A 153 7.85 0.77 10.59
CA GLY A 153 7.32 0.73 11.96
C GLY A 153 7.71 1.98 12.74
N ARG A 154 6.98 2.26 13.83
CA ARG A 154 7.44 3.17 14.87
C ARG A 154 8.28 2.41 15.89
#